data_AF-A0A2V9JEK4-F1
#
_entry.id   AF-A0A2V9JEK4-F1
#
_cell.length_a   1.000
_cell.length_b   1.000
_cell.length_c   1.000
_cell.angle_alpha   90.00
_cell.angle_beta   90.00
_cell.angle_gamma   90.00
#
_symmetry.space_group_name_H-M   'P 1'
#
loop_
_entity.id
_entity.type
_entity.pdbx_description
1 polymer ?
#
loop_
_entity_poly.entity_id
_entity_poly.type
_entity_poly.pdbx_seq_one_letter_code
_entity_poly.pdbx_strand_id
1 'polypeptide(L)'
;MEKQFPGVGAIYLQGAAGDINPRYVGGLDSNVDNIENTWALGEEIGGEVARVYRRLLPEPWAKPSVQIESAEILLPRQYRELLTDFTATSVKVPTTVVRIGDLMWTTFPGEMFNNIGKQVKAGSPAIYAHVMGYTNGYIGYFPEQKAYAEGGYEVAVTHLDPASERIYLRSLAELMKRFR
;
A
#
# COMPACT_ATOMS: atom_id res chain seq x y z
N MET A 1 -15.30 -7.99 -15.06
CA MET A 1 -16.36 -7.39 -14.25
C MET A 1 -17.08 -6.32 -15.07
N GLU A 2 -16.41 -5.25 -15.51
CA GLU A 2 -17.02 -4.17 -16.34
C GLU A 2 -17.79 -4.68 -17.58
N LYS A 3 -17.24 -5.66 -18.33
CA LYS A 3 -17.93 -6.29 -19.48
C LYS A 3 -19.29 -6.92 -19.13
N GLN A 4 -19.47 -7.37 -17.89
CA GLN A 4 -20.71 -8.02 -17.42
C GLN A 4 -21.72 -7.03 -16.84
N PHE A 5 -21.29 -5.81 -16.48
CA PHE A 5 -22.11 -4.80 -15.80
C PHE A 5 -21.88 -3.42 -16.46
N PRO A 6 -22.61 -3.10 -17.55
CA PRO A 6 -22.48 -1.82 -18.25
C PRO A 6 -22.68 -0.63 -17.30
N GLY A 7 -21.75 0.34 -17.34
CA GLY A 7 -21.78 1.53 -16.48
C GLY A 7 -21.00 1.39 -15.16
N VAL A 8 -20.43 0.22 -14.86
CA VAL A 8 -19.55 0.02 -13.70
C VAL A 8 -18.09 0.18 -14.11
N GLY A 9 -17.34 0.98 -13.34
CA GLY A 9 -15.88 1.05 -13.40
C GLY A 9 -15.24 0.20 -12.30
N ALA A 10 -14.24 -0.59 -12.65
CA ALA A 10 -13.45 -1.38 -11.74
C ALA A 10 -12.08 -0.71 -11.55
N ILE A 11 -11.68 -0.51 -10.29
CA ILE A 11 -10.36 0.02 -9.95
C ILE A 11 -9.57 -1.12 -9.30
N TYR A 12 -8.39 -1.40 -9.83
CA TYR A 12 -7.44 -2.30 -9.21
C TYR A 12 -6.59 -1.54 -8.20
N LEU A 13 -6.52 -2.05 -6.96
CA LEU A 13 -5.73 -1.50 -5.87
C LEU A 13 -4.72 -2.54 -5.42
N GLN A 14 -3.42 -2.27 -5.55
CA GLN A 14 -2.39 -3.21 -5.10
C GLN A 14 -2.31 -3.32 -3.57
N GLY A 15 -2.72 -2.29 -2.83
CA GLY A 15 -2.64 -2.28 -1.38
C GLY A 15 -1.21 -2.07 -0.87
N ALA A 16 -0.93 -2.65 0.30
CA ALA A 16 0.39 -2.70 0.92
C ALA A 16 0.88 -4.15 0.85
N ALA A 17 1.61 -4.48 -0.21
CA ALA A 17 2.03 -5.85 -0.54
C ALA A 17 3.55 -6.01 -0.61
N GLY A 18 4.32 -5.06 -0.06
CA GLY A 18 5.78 -5.03 -0.18
C GLY A 18 6.53 -6.17 0.51
N ASP A 19 5.85 -6.96 1.34
CA ASP A 19 6.36 -8.15 2.03
C ASP A 19 5.46 -9.38 1.78
N ILE A 20 4.61 -9.34 0.74
CA ILE A 20 3.68 -10.42 0.42
C ILE A 20 4.20 -11.24 -0.75
N ASN A 21 4.21 -12.55 -0.53
CA ASN A 21 4.66 -13.53 -1.47
C ASN A 21 3.53 -14.48 -1.88
N PRO A 22 3.60 -15.09 -3.08
CA PRO A 22 2.80 -16.26 -3.41
C PRO A 22 2.97 -17.38 -2.37
N ARG A 23 2.00 -18.30 -2.31
CA ARG A 23 2.03 -19.45 -1.39
C ARG A 23 3.32 -20.28 -1.51
N TYR A 24 3.93 -20.32 -2.69
CA TYR A 24 5.19 -20.99 -2.96
C TYR A 24 6.14 -20.02 -3.64
N VAL A 25 7.35 -19.88 -3.12
CA VAL A 25 8.38 -18.96 -3.63
C VAL A 25 9.68 -19.72 -3.82
N GLY A 26 10.30 -19.58 -5.00
CA GLY A 26 11.61 -20.16 -5.25
C GLY A 26 12.64 -19.73 -4.21
N GLY A 27 13.40 -20.70 -3.70
CA GLY A 27 14.45 -20.44 -2.70
C GLY A 27 13.98 -20.38 -1.25
N LEU A 28 12.67 -20.48 -1.00
CA LEU A 28 12.10 -20.65 0.34
C LEU A 28 11.51 -22.05 0.51
N ASP A 29 11.71 -22.67 1.68
CA ASP A 29 11.17 -24.00 2.03
C ASP A 29 11.44 -25.10 0.99
N SER A 30 12.59 -25.02 0.31
CA SER A 30 12.97 -25.89 -0.81
C SER A 30 12.05 -25.83 -2.04
N ASN A 31 11.18 -24.83 -2.14
CA ASN A 31 10.39 -24.58 -3.33
C ASN A 31 11.29 -24.08 -4.48
N VAL A 32 10.89 -24.45 -5.69
CA VAL A 32 11.46 -23.92 -6.94
C VAL A 32 10.41 -23.04 -7.58
N ASP A 33 10.83 -21.92 -8.18
CA ASP A 33 9.92 -21.05 -8.91
C ASP A 33 9.19 -21.82 -9.99
N ASN A 34 7.85 -21.75 -9.95
CA ASN A 34 6.98 -22.41 -10.88
C ASN A 34 5.79 -21.52 -11.20
N ILE A 35 5.73 -21.07 -12.46
CA ILE A 35 4.67 -20.17 -12.94
C ILE A 35 3.28 -20.79 -12.84
N GLU A 36 3.16 -22.12 -12.98
CA GLU A 36 1.88 -22.84 -12.88
C GLU A 36 1.31 -22.78 -11.46
N ASN A 37 2.17 -22.84 -10.44
CA ASN A 37 1.74 -22.69 -9.04
C ASN A 37 1.22 -21.27 -8.77
N THR A 38 1.89 -20.25 -9.32
CA THR A 38 1.45 -18.85 -9.22
C THR A 38 0.13 -18.64 -9.96
N TRP A 39 -0.02 -19.23 -11.14
CA TRP A 39 -1.25 -19.16 -11.92
C TRP A 39 -2.43 -19.81 -11.18
N ALA A 40 -2.22 -21.01 -10.65
CA ALA A 40 -3.24 -21.73 -9.89
C ALA A 40 -3.70 -20.95 -8.64
N LEU A 41 -2.78 -20.31 -7.92
CA LEU A 41 -3.13 -19.42 -6.80
C LEU A 41 -3.94 -18.21 -7.28
N GLY A 42 -3.57 -17.64 -8.42
CA GLY A 42 -4.32 -16.55 -9.05
C GLY A 42 -5.75 -16.96 -9.42
N GLU A 43 -5.94 -18.15 -9.99
CA GLU A 43 -7.27 -18.69 -10.29
C GLU A 43 -8.10 -18.95 -9.03
N GLU A 44 -7.49 -19.50 -7.97
CA GLU A 44 -8.14 -19.75 -6.68
C GLU A 44 -8.68 -18.43 -6.08
N ILE A 45 -7.82 -17.42 -5.97
CA ILE A 45 -8.20 -16.11 -5.40
C ILE A 45 -9.20 -15.39 -6.31
N GLY A 46 -8.96 -15.38 -7.62
CA GLY A 46 -9.84 -14.75 -8.60
C GLY A 46 -11.24 -15.38 -8.65
N GLY A 47 -11.31 -16.70 -8.53
CA GLY A 47 -12.56 -17.46 -8.44
C GLY A 47 -13.39 -17.04 -7.23
N GLU A 48 -12.74 -16.91 -6.06
CA GLU A 48 -13.41 -16.46 -4.84
C GLU A 48 -13.87 -14.99 -4.92
N VAL A 49 -13.07 -14.10 -5.50
CA VAL A 49 -13.48 -12.71 -5.77
C VAL A 49 -14.73 -12.68 -6.65
N ALA A 50 -14.75 -13.44 -7.74
CA ALA A 50 -15.91 -13.52 -8.63
C ALA A 50 -17.14 -14.11 -7.93
N ARG A 51 -16.95 -15.12 -7.08
CA ARG A 51 -18.03 -15.76 -6.30
C ARG A 51 -18.66 -14.78 -5.32
N VAL A 52 -17.86 -14.01 -4.58
CA VAL A 52 -18.35 -13.00 -3.63
C VAL A 52 -19.02 -11.85 -4.37
N TYR A 53 -18.38 -11.32 -5.42
CA TYR A 53 -18.90 -10.19 -6.19
C TYR A 53 -20.32 -10.43 -6.73
N ARG A 54 -20.61 -11.64 -7.22
CA ARG A 54 -21.95 -12.02 -7.70
C ARG A 54 -23.07 -11.94 -6.65
N ARG A 55 -22.72 -11.90 -5.37
CA ARG A 55 -23.67 -11.83 -4.24
C ARG A 55 -23.77 -10.43 -3.65
N LEU A 56 -22.90 -9.51 -4.07
CA LEU A 56 -22.94 -8.13 -3.59
C LEU A 56 -24.09 -7.39 -4.29
N LEU A 57 -24.85 -6.64 -3.49
CA LEU A 57 -25.78 -5.64 -3.98
C LEU A 57 -25.11 -4.27 -3.83
N PRO A 58 -24.98 -3.49 -4.90
CA PRO A 58 -24.42 -2.15 -4.79
C PRO A 58 -25.33 -1.30 -3.91
N GLU A 59 -24.77 -0.67 -2.89
CA GLU A 59 -25.53 0.30 -2.10
C GLU A 59 -25.72 1.58 -2.91
N PRO A 60 -26.95 2.15 -2.94
CA PRO A 60 -27.24 3.37 -3.66
C PRO A 60 -26.50 4.55 -3.03
N TRP A 61 -25.48 5.05 -3.72
CA TRP A 61 -24.67 6.16 -3.24
C TRP A 61 -25.22 7.51 -3.72
N ALA A 62 -26.30 7.98 -3.09
CA ALA A 62 -27.09 9.08 -3.63
C ALA A 62 -26.37 10.45 -3.66
N LYS A 63 -25.49 10.78 -2.68
CA LYS A 63 -24.75 12.06 -2.58
C LYS A 63 -23.45 11.95 -1.75
N PRO A 64 -22.38 11.31 -2.24
CA PRO A 64 -21.10 11.34 -1.53
C PRO A 64 -20.55 12.77 -1.43
N SER A 65 -20.08 13.17 -0.26
CA SER A 65 -19.08 14.23 -0.17
C SER A 65 -17.73 13.66 -0.58
N VAL A 66 -16.97 14.46 -1.33
CA VAL A 66 -15.59 14.14 -1.71
C VAL A 66 -14.69 15.18 -1.06
N GLN A 67 -13.68 14.72 -0.32
CA GLN A 67 -12.60 15.56 0.18
C GLN A 67 -11.27 14.93 -0.23
N ILE A 68 -10.31 15.78 -0.60
CA ILE A 68 -8.97 15.36 -1.00
C ILE A 68 -7.98 16.22 -0.23
N GLU A 69 -7.03 15.58 0.43
CA GLU A 69 -5.93 16.23 1.12
C GLU A 69 -4.62 15.63 0.64
N SER A 70 -3.60 16.45 0.44
CA SER A 70 -2.27 15.98 0.04
C SER A 70 -1.17 16.60 0.89
N ALA A 71 -0.10 15.86 1.07
CA ALA A 71 1.13 16.33 1.68
C ALA A 71 2.34 15.65 1.05
N GLU A 72 3.46 16.37 1.00
CA GLU A 72 4.77 15.76 0.76
C GLU A 72 5.36 15.38 2.13
N ILE A 73 5.40 14.08 2.44
CA ILE A 73 5.98 13.58 3.68
C ILE A 73 7.46 13.32 3.44
N LEU A 74 8.33 13.92 4.25
CA LEU A 74 9.78 13.72 4.15
C LEU A 74 10.19 12.55 5.03
N LEU A 75 10.77 11.51 4.44
CA LEU A 75 11.28 10.34 5.15
C LEU A 75 12.81 10.31 5.10
N PRO A 76 13.50 10.01 6.21
CA PRO A 76 14.96 9.98 6.25
C PRO A 76 15.53 8.89 5.33
N ARG A 77 16.62 9.21 4.65
CA ARG A 77 17.43 8.21 3.91
C ARG A 77 18.31 7.40 4.85
N GLN A 78 18.66 6.19 4.44
CA GLN A 78 19.73 5.45 5.10
C GLN A 78 21.05 6.22 5.03
N TYR A 79 21.82 6.18 6.12
CA TYR A 79 23.12 6.85 6.21
C TYR A 79 24.09 6.46 5.09
N ARG A 80 24.04 5.19 4.64
CA ARG A 80 24.89 4.68 3.54
C ARG A 80 24.71 5.44 2.22
N GLU A 81 23.56 6.09 2.01
CA GLU A 81 23.29 6.88 0.80
C GLU A 81 23.78 8.33 0.90
N LEU A 82 24.21 8.79 2.07
CA LEU A 82 24.59 10.17 2.32
C LEU A 82 26.09 10.43 2.12
N LEU A 83 26.88 9.39 1.86
CA LEU A 83 28.35 9.49 1.77
C LEU A 83 28.82 10.42 0.64
N THR A 84 28.00 10.61 -0.40
CA THR A 84 28.30 11.50 -1.53
C THR A 84 27.68 12.88 -1.40
N ASP A 85 26.58 13.01 -0.65
CA ASP A 85 25.86 14.26 -0.42
C ASP A 85 25.15 14.23 0.94
N PHE A 86 25.76 14.90 1.94
CA PHE A 86 25.22 14.99 3.30
C PHE A 86 24.03 15.97 3.42
N THR A 87 23.63 16.66 2.35
CA THR A 87 22.49 17.58 2.35
C THR A 87 21.20 16.91 1.88
N ALA A 88 21.28 15.86 1.06
CA ALA A 88 20.15 15.11 0.52
C ALA A 88 19.58 14.07 1.51
N THR A 89 19.27 14.49 2.74
CA THR A 89 18.98 13.60 3.87
C THR A 89 17.62 12.90 3.84
N SER A 90 16.73 13.26 2.92
CA SER A 90 15.35 12.75 2.88
C SER A 90 14.86 12.36 1.49
N VAL A 91 13.97 11.38 1.45
CA VAL A 91 13.12 11.03 0.31
C VAL A 91 11.78 11.75 0.46
N LYS A 92 11.31 12.36 -0.63
CA LYS A 92 9.99 13.00 -0.70
C LYS A 92 8.94 11.93 -1.02
N VAL A 93 7.91 11.84 -0.18
CA VAL A 93 6.84 10.85 -0.30
C VAL A 93 5.52 11.59 -0.54
N PRO A 94 5.15 11.89 -1.80
CA PRO A 94 3.85 12.47 -2.12
C PRO A 94 2.73 11.52 -1.69
N THR A 95 1.93 11.99 -0.74
CA THR A 95 0.82 11.23 -0.14
C THR A 95 -0.47 12.01 -0.33
N THR A 96 -1.45 11.37 -0.95
CA THR A 96 -2.79 11.90 -1.17
C THR A 96 -3.77 11.00 -0.44
N VAL A 97 -4.66 11.61 0.34
CA VAL A 97 -5.80 10.92 0.94
C VAL A 97 -7.06 11.42 0.23
N VAL A 98 -7.90 10.50 -0.22
CA VAL A 98 -9.20 10.79 -0.83
C VAL A 98 -10.27 10.17 0.05
N ARG A 99 -11.21 10.98 0.53
CA ARG A 99 -12.40 10.51 1.24
C ARG A 99 -13.62 10.69 0.35
N ILE A 100 -14.38 9.63 0.16
CA ILE A 100 -15.66 9.60 -0.54
C ILE A 100 -16.65 8.96 0.45
N GLY A 101 -17.47 9.75 1.14
CA GLY A 101 -18.32 9.26 2.25
C GLY A 101 -17.53 8.41 3.28
N ASP A 102 -17.89 7.13 3.39
CA ASP A 102 -17.25 6.14 4.29
C ASP A 102 -16.09 5.36 3.65
N LEU A 103 -15.71 5.69 2.41
CA LEU A 103 -14.53 5.18 1.74
C LEU A 103 -13.36 6.15 1.91
N MET A 104 -12.20 5.63 2.24
CA MET A 104 -10.96 6.40 2.26
C MET A 104 -9.84 5.65 1.54
N TRP A 105 -9.18 6.34 0.63
CA TRP A 105 -7.98 5.87 -0.06
C TRP A 105 -6.79 6.67 0.41
N THR A 106 -5.72 5.99 0.80
CA THR A 106 -4.42 6.61 1.09
C THR A 106 -3.42 6.16 0.06
N THR A 107 -2.87 7.09 -0.72
CA THR A 107 -1.86 6.77 -1.73
C THR A 107 -0.48 6.63 -1.11
N PHE A 108 0.33 5.77 -1.71
CA PHE A 108 1.74 5.59 -1.33
C PHE A 108 2.58 5.34 -2.58
N PRO A 109 3.68 6.09 -2.79
CA PRO A 109 4.49 5.99 -3.99
C PRO A 109 5.55 4.89 -3.85
N GLY A 110 5.18 3.64 -3.55
CA GLY A 110 6.15 2.55 -3.36
C GLY A 110 5.55 1.25 -2.84
N GLU A 111 6.42 0.40 -2.29
CA GLU A 111 6.06 -0.95 -1.81
C GLU A 111 5.97 -0.97 -0.28
N MET A 112 4.83 -0.53 0.25
CA MET A 112 4.57 -0.55 1.69
C MET A 112 4.37 -1.98 2.19
N PHE A 113 5.01 -2.32 3.31
CA PHE A 113 4.77 -3.58 4.01
C PHE A 113 3.33 -3.68 4.54
N ASN A 114 2.78 -4.88 4.51
CA ASN A 114 1.39 -5.18 4.82
C ASN A 114 0.99 -4.73 6.22
N ASN A 115 1.85 -4.92 7.22
CA ASN A 115 1.51 -4.49 8.58
C ASN A 115 1.42 -2.96 8.72
N ILE A 116 2.26 -2.19 8.02
CA ILE A 116 2.13 -0.73 7.96
C ILE A 116 0.79 -0.37 7.29
N GLY A 117 0.43 -1.05 6.19
CA GLY A 117 -0.87 -0.86 5.55
C GLY A 117 -2.06 -1.15 6.46
N LYS A 118 -1.98 -2.17 7.33
CA LYS A 118 -2.98 -2.44 8.37
C LYS A 118 -3.07 -1.31 9.39
N GLN A 119 -1.93 -0.76 9.82
CA GLN A 119 -1.90 0.39 10.73
C GLN A 119 -2.53 1.64 10.10
N VAL A 120 -2.24 1.92 8.83
CA VAL A 120 -2.87 3.00 8.05
C VAL A 120 -4.38 2.84 8.02
N LYS A 121 -4.87 1.64 7.72
CA LYS A 121 -6.31 1.34 7.68
C LYS A 121 -6.96 1.48 9.06
N ALA A 122 -6.32 0.98 10.12
CA ALA A 122 -6.82 1.05 11.48
C ALA A 122 -6.87 2.49 12.03
N GLY A 123 -5.98 3.37 11.56
CA GLY A 123 -5.98 4.79 11.92
C GLY A 123 -6.97 5.65 11.11
N SER A 124 -7.63 5.08 10.10
CA SER A 124 -8.56 5.82 9.25
C SER A 124 -9.89 6.09 9.97
N PRO A 125 -10.46 7.30 9.85
CA PRO A 125 -11.80 7.59 10.36
C PRO A 125 -12.93 7.01 9.48
N ALA A 126 -12.61 6.38 8.36
CA ALA A 126 -13.58 5.83 7.41
C ALA A 126 -13.75 4.32 7.60
N ILE A 127 -14.97 3.81 7.39
CA ILE A 127 -15.28 2.37 7.54
C ILE A 127 -14.51 1.54 6.52
N TYR A 128 -14.41 2.04 5.28
CA TYR A 128 -13.77 1.36 4.16
C TYR A 128 -12.43 2.04 3.83
N ALA A 129 -11.39 1.70 4.58
CA ALA A 129 -10.04 2.23 4.34
C ALA A 129 -9.21 1.32 3.43
N HIS A 130 -8.56 1.89 2.41
CA HIS A 130 -7.65 1.18 1.51
C HIS A 130 -6.36 1.97 1.29
N VAL A 131 -5.27 1.24 1.10
CA VAL A 131 -3.99 1.80 0.65
C VAL A 131 -3.87 1.61 -0.86
N MET A 132 -3.37 2.63 -1.55
CA MET A 132 -3.06 2.59 -2.97
C MET A 132 -1.55 2.70 -3.15
N GLY A 133 -0.86 1.56 -3.18
CA GLY A 133 0.57 1.51 -3.54
C GLY A 133 0.82 2.00 -4.97
N TYR A 134 2.09 2.21 -5.32
CA TYR A 134 2.54 2.61 -6.67
C TYR A 134 1.81 3.82 -7.25
N THR A 135 1.34 4.72 -6.38
CA THR A 135 0.54 5.88 -6.78
C THR A 135 1.33 7.15 -6.55
N ASN A 136 1.35 8.05 -7.54
CA ASN A 136 2.07 9.33 -7.53
C ASN A 136 3.60 9.22 -7.41
N GLY A 137 4.18 8.06 -7.74
CA GLY A 137 5.64 7.87 -7.78
C GLY A 137 6.06 6.46 -7.37
N TYR A 138 7.38 6.28 -7.25
CA TYR A 138 8.00 5.03 -6.82
C TYR A 138 9.30 5.31 -6.05
N ILE A 139 9.32 4.95 -4.76
CA ILE A 139 10.45 5.14 -3.83
C ILE A 139 11.08 3.81 -3.39
N GLY A 140 10.68 2.69 -3.99
CA GLY A 140 11.07 1.34 -3.57
C GLY A 140 10.32 0.84 -2.34
N TYR A 141 10.94 -0.10 -1.63
CA TYR A 141 10.36 -0.73 -0.44
C TYR A 141 10.24 0.23 0.74
N PHE A 142 9.12 0.11 1.45
CA PHE A 142 8.90 0.76 2.72
C PHE A 142 8.63 -0.28 3.81
N PRO A 143 9.73 -0.78 4.42
CA PRO A 143 9.65 -1.86 5.40
C PRO A 143 9.29 -1.34 6.80
N GLU A 144 8.81 -2.26 7.64
CA GLU A 144 8.67 -2.04 9.07
C GLU A 144 10.03 -1.81 9.74
N GLN A 145 10.07 -1.00 10.79
CA GLN A 145 11.27 -0.73 11.57
C GLN A 145 11.90 -2.03 12.10
N LYS A 146 11.08 -3.02 12.51
CA LYS A 146 11.58 -4.31 13.01
C LYS A 146 12.27 -5.14 11.93
N ALA A 147 11.86 -5.03 10.67
CA ALA A 147 12.36 -5.85 9.56
C ALA A 147 13.86 -5.60 9.30
N TYR A 148 14.38 -4.42 9.63
CA TYR A 148 15.81 -4.12 9.50
C TYR A 148 16.69 -5.02 10.36
N ALA A 149 16.19 -5.51 11.51
CA ALA A 149 16.89 -6.47 12.35
C ALA A 149 16.72 -7.92 11.84
N GLU A 150 15.65 -8.20 11.11
CA GLU A 150 15.36 -9.51 10.51
C GLU A 150 16.16 -9.73 9.22
N GLY A 151 16.50 -8.65 8.50
CA GLY A 151 17.16 -8.71 7.21
C GLY A 151 16.18 -8.98 6.07
N GLY A 152 16.70 -9.42 4.92
CA GLY A 152 15.89 -9.66 3.72
C GLY A 152 16.25 -8.72 2.57
N TYR A 153 15.69 -9.02 1.40
CA TYR A 153 15.96 -8.27 0.18
C TYR A 153 15.45 -6.83 0.29
N GLU A 154 14.23 -6.66 0.79
CA GLU A 154 13.49 -5.41 0.88
C GLU A 154 14.24 -4.37 1.72
N VAL A 155 14.75 -4.77 2.89
CA VAL A 155 15.55 -3.90 3.77
C VAL A 155 16.97 -3.66 3.23
N ALA A 156 17.52 -4.60 2.46
CA ALA A 156 18.83 -4.44 1.83
C ALA A 156 18.80 -3.41 0.68
N VAL A 157 17.67 -3.31 -0.03
CA VAL A 157 17.55 -2.41 -1.19
C VAL A 157 16.79 -1.11 -0.91
N THR A 158 16.06 -0.99 0.21
CA THR A 158 15.35 0.26 0.54
C THR A 158 16.30 1.45 0.71
N HIS A 159 15.82 2.63 0.31
CA HIS A 159 16.48 3.93 0.51
C HIS A 159 16.21 4.50 1.91
N LEU A 160 15.22 3.97 2.63
CA LEU A 160 14.65 4.59 3.81
C LEU A 160 15.34 4.11 5.09
N ASP A 161 15.48 5.02 6.05
CA ASP A 161 15.96 4.71 7.40
C ASP A 161 14.84 4.08 8.26
N PRO A 162 15.16 3.21 9.24
CA PRO A 162 14.15 2.56 10.10
C PRO A 162 13.18 3.53 10.80
N ALA A 163 13.57 4.78 11.08
CA ALA A 163 12.69 5.79 11.66
C ALA A 163 11.52 6.18 10.74
N SER A 164 11.61 5.87 9.45
CA SER A 164 10.63 6.25 8.42
C SER A 164 9.23 5.69 8.71
N GLU A 165 9.10 4.47 9.24
CA GLU A 165 7.78 3.89 9.60
C GLU A 165 7.01 4.84 10.52
N ARG A 166 7.63 5.20 11.64
CA ARG A 166 7.00 6.01 12.69
C ARG A 166 6.74 7.45 12.22
N ILE A 167 7.65 8.02 11.42
CA ILE A 167 7.50 9.36 10.85
C ILE A 167 6.33 9.40 9.86
N TYR A 168 6.23 8.41 8.97
CA TYR A 168 5.14 8.32 8.00
C TYR A 168 3.79 8.19 8.69
N LEU A 169 3.63 7.22 9.60
CA LEU A 169 2.36 6.98 10.30
C LEU A 169 1.90 8.21 11.10
N ARG A 170 2.82 8.91 11.76
CA ARG A 170 2.51 10.17 12.47
C ARG A 170 2.07 11.26 11.49
N SER A 171 2.85 11.48 10.44
CA SER A 171 2.57 12.51 9.43
C SER A 171 1.23 12.27 8.73
N LEU A 172 0.93 11.01 8.42
CA LEU A 172 -0.34 10.61 7.84
C LEU A 172 -1.51 10.82 8.80
N ALA A 173 -1.36 10.50 10.09
CA ALA A 173 -2.38 10.77 11.08
C ALA A 173 -2.70 12.27 11.17
N GLU A 174 -1.68 13.14 11.13
CA GLU A 174 -1.90 14.60 11.08
C GLU A 174 -2.59 15.05 9.78
N LEU A 175 -2.28 14.42 8.64
CA LEU A 175 -2.99 14.67 7.38
C LEU A 175 -4.46 14.26 7.48
N MET A 176 -4.75 13.09 8.07
CA MET A 176 -6.10 12.56 8.22
C MET A 176 -6.98 13.42 9.15
N LYS A 177 -6.40 14.16 10.11
CA LYS A 177 -7.15 15.12 10.94
C LYS A 177 -7.77 16.29 10.16
N ARG A 178 -7.35 16.53 8.91
CA ARG A 178 -7.92 17.59 8.05
C ARG A 178 -9.27 17.21 7.45
N PHE A 179 -9.62 15.93 7.48
CA PHE A 179 -10.91 15.44 7.01
C PHE A 179 -12.01 15.76 8.01
N ARG A 180 -13.12 16.30 7.50
CA ARG A 180 -14.32 16.57 8.28
C ARG A 180 -15.29 15.39 8.27
#